data_AF-A0A7X9B206-F1
#
_entry.id   AF-A0A7X9B206-F1
#
_cell.length_a   1.000
_cell.length_b   1.000
_cell.length_c   1.000
_cell.angle_alpha   90.00
_cell.angle_beta   90.00
_cell.angle_gamma   90.00
#
_symmetry.space_group_name_H-M   'P 1'
#
loop_
_entity.id
_entity.type
_entity.pdbx_description
1 polymer ?
#
loop_
_entity_poly.entity_id
_entity_poly.type
_entity_poly.pdbx_seq_one_letter_code
_entity_poly.pdbx_strand_id
1 'polypeptide(L)' 'MKAEREREYGEQPIDALMLELDLSNDDLVCASTEQVTHKMVSKARKGRWLTMTVRQKVLRAFNAASGQNVALDALFNYR' A
#
# COMPACT_ATOMS: atom_id res chain seq x y z
N MET A 1 -13.70 -12.23 23.09
CA MET A 1 -13.11 -10.86 23.13
C MET A 1 -12.15 -10.72 21.95
N LYS A 2 -12.43 -9.83 20.99
CA LYS A 2 -11.44 -9.47 19.96
C LYS A 2 -10.43 -8.57 20.63
N ALA A 3 -9.19 -9.03 20.81
CA ALA A 3 -8.09 -8.12 21.09
C ALA A 3 -8.10 -7.05 19.99
N GLU A 4 -8.34 -5.80 20.36
CA GLU A 4 -8.04 -4.66 19.52
C GLU A 4 -6.51 -4.63 19.37
N ARG A 5 -5.99 -5.45 18.45
CA ARG A 5 -4.62 -5.29 17.99
C ARG A 5 -4.54 -3.86 17.48
N GLU A 6 -3.59 -3.09 17.97
CA GLU A 6 -3.28 -1.77 17.41
C GLU A 6 -3.19 -1.93 15.90
N ARG A 7 -4.14 -1.30 15.20
CA ARG A 7 -4.27 -1.40 13.74
C ARG A 7 -3.45 -0.33 13.06
N GLU A 8 -2.73 0.51 13.80
CA GLU A 8 -1.95 1.62 13.29
C GLU A 8 -0.48 1.33 13.60
N TYR A 9 0.28 1.06 12.55
CA TYR A 9 1.69 0.66 12.61
C TYR A 9 2.62 1.84 12.25
N GLY A 10 2.10 3.07 12.34
CA GLY A 10 2.78 4.28 11.87
C GLY A 10 2.93 4.33 10.34
N GLU A 11 3.55 5.37 9.83
CA GLU A 11 3.78 5.54 8.39
C GLU A 11 4.52 4.33 7.79
N GLN A 12 4.06 3.90 6.61
CA GLN A 12 4.65 2.76 5.91
C GLN A 12 5.61 3.23 4.84
N PRO A 13 6.61 2.40 4.47
CA PRO A 13 7.56 2.72 3.40
C PRO A 13 6.90 3.12 2.07
N ILE A 14 5.73 2.57 1.76
CA ILE A 14 4.96 2.96 0.57
C ILE A 14 4.66 4.46 0.50
N ASP A 15 4.45 5.16 1.62
CA ASP A 15 4.18 6.60 1.59
C ASP A 15 5.38 7.39 1.08
N ALA A 16 6.57 7.11 1.62
CA ALA A 16 7.81 7.73 1.20
C ALA A 16 8.13 7.42 -0.28
N LEU A 17 7.96 6.16 -0.69
CA LEU A 17 8.18 5.75 -2.08
C LEU A 17 7.21 6.44 -3.06
N MET A 18 5.93 6.57 -2.68
CA MET A 18 4.96 7.29 -3.49
C MET A 18 5.30 8.78 -3.59
N LEU A 19 5.76 9.41 -2.50
CA LEU A 19 6.20 10.80 -2.52
C LEU A 19 7.46 11.01 -3.37
N GLU A 20 8.42 10.11 -3.31
CA GLU A 20 9.66 10.17 -4.09
C GLU A 20 9.41 10.04 -5.60
N LEU A 21 8.43 9.21 -5.98
CA LEU A 21 8.05 8.97 -7.37
C LEU A 21 6.93 9.91 -7.87
N ASP A 22 6.51 10.88 -7.07
CA ASP A 22 5.38 11.79 -7.33
C ASP A 22 4.08 11.05 -7.74
N LEU A 23 3.85 9.87 -7.13
CA LEU A 23 2.69 9.03 -7.40
C LEU A 23 1.52 9.39 -6.49
N SER A 24 0.38 9.69 -7.11
CA SER A 24 -0.87 9.90 -6.40
C SER A 24 -1.58 8.57 -6.11
N ASN A 25 -2.58 8.61 -5.22
CA ASN A 25 -3.43 7.44 -4.97
C ASN A 25 -4.23 7.06 -6.23
N ASP A 26 -4.57 8.04 -7.06
CA ASP A 26 -5.29 7.86 -8.32
C ASP A 26 -4.43 7.10 -9.33
N ASP A 27 -3.13 7.38 -9.40
CA ASP A 27 -2.21 6.67 -10.31
C ASP A 27 -2.16 5.18 -10.00
N LEU A 28 -2.10 4.82 -8.71
CA LEU A 28 -2.14 3.42 -8.29
C LEU A 28 -3.48 2.75 -8.63
N VAL A 29 -4.59 3.46 -8.47
CA VAL A 29 -5.92 2.92 -8.78
C VAL A 29 -6.09 2.74 -10.29
N CYS A 30 -5.65 3.70 -11.09
CA CYS A 30 -5.72 3.68 -12.55
C CYS A 30 -4.77 2.65 -13.18
N ALA A 31 -3.57 2.46 -12.61
CA ALA A 31 -2.60 1.48 -13.09
C ALA A 31 -2.91 0.04 -12.64
N SER A 32 -3.73 -0.13 -11.59
CA SER A 32 -4.06 -1.45 -11.06
C SER A 32 -4.94 -2.25 -12.03
N THR A 33 -4.51 -3.47 -12.36
CA THR A 33 -5.33 -4.45 -13.09
C THR A 33 -6.36 -5.16 -12.20
N GLU A 34 -6.26 -4.98 -10.89
CA GLU A 34 -7.20 -5.51 -9.90
C GLU A 34 -8.04 -4.39 -9.26
N GLN A 35 -9.13 -4.79 -8.58
CA GLN A 35 -9.93 -3.87 -7.79
C GLN A 35 -9.15 -3.35 -6.56
N VAL A 36 -8.54 -2.17 -6.72
CA VAL A 36 -7.91 -1.34 -5.69
C VAL A 36 -8.71 -0.04 -5.59
N THR A 37 -8.87 0.49 -4.38
CA THR A 37 -9.60 1.75 -4.15
C THR A 37 -8.69 2.77 -3.48
N HIS A 38 -8.95 4.07 -3.66
CA HIS A 38 -8.20 5.13 -2.97
C HIS A 38 -8.19 4.91 -1.45
N LYS A 39 -9.27 4.35 -0.88
CA LYS A 39 -9.35 4.04 0.56
C LYS A 39 -8.39 2.91 0.97
N MET A 40 -8.12 1.94 0.11
CA MET A 40 -7.11 0.90 0.36
C MET A 40 -5.71 1.49 0.33
N VAL A 41 -5.40 2.32 -0.68
CA VAL A 41 -4.10 2.98 -0.83
C VAL A 41 -3.84 3.95 0.34
N SER A 42 -4.80 4.81 0.69
CA SER A 42 -4.69 5.71 1.84
C SER A 42 -4.48 4.98 3.17
N LYS A 43 -5.03 3.77 3.33
CA LYS A 43 -4.77 2.94 4.52
C LYS A 43 -3.36 2.35 4.50
N ALA A 44 -2.87 1.94 3.33
CA ALA A 44 -1.51 1.45 3.16
C ALA A 44 -0.49 2.51 3.57
N ARG A 45 -0.64 3.74 3.05
CA ARG A 45 0.23 4.89 3.33
C ARG A 45 0.28 5.25 4.81
N LYS A 46 -0.89 5.37 5.45
CA LYS A 46 -1.02 5.67 6.88
C LYS A 46 -0.61 4.52 7.82
N GLY A 47 -0.22 3.37 7.25
CA GLY A 47 0.09 2.14 7.99
C GLY A 47 -1.00 1.57 8.85
N ARG A 48 -2.22 1.68 8.35
CA ARG A 48 -3.29 0.87 8.89
C ARG A 48 -3.08 -0.58 8.47
N TRP A 49 -3.24 -1.53 9.40
CA TRP A 49 -3.11 -2.96 9.10
C TRP A 49 -4.03 -3.36 7.94
N LEU A 50 -3.40 -3.87 6.89
CA LEU A 50 -4.07 -4.46 5.74
C LEU A 50 -3.95 -5.98 5.80
N THR A 51 -4.95 -6.68 5.27
CA THR A 51 -4.84 -8.13 5.06
C THR A 51 -3.84 -8.43 3.95
N MET A 52 -3.24 -9.64 3.97
CA MET A 52 -2.24 -10.04 2.98
C MET A 52 -2.71 -9.85 1.53
N THR A 53 -3.97 -10.21 1.25
CA THR A 53 -4.58 -10.03 -0.07
C THR A 53 -4.60 -8.56 -0.50
N VAL A 54 -4.92 -7.63 0.41
CA VAL A 54 -4.93 -6.19 0.07
C VAL A 54 -3.51 -5.67 -0.10
N ARG A 55 -2.55 -6.11 0.72
CA ARG A 55 -1.12 -5.75 0.55
C ARG A 55 -0.60 -6.17 -0.81
N GLN A 56 -0.91 -7.39 -1.26
CA GLN A 56 -0.53 -7.90 -2.58
C GLN A 56 -1.14 -7.10 -3.72
N LYS A 57 -2.41 -6.70 -3.60
CA LYS A 57 -3.08 -5.82 -4.58
C LYS A 57 -2.39 -4.47 -4.68
N VAL A 58 -2.09 -3.85 -3.53
CA VAL A 58 -1.39 -2.57 -3.48
C VAL A 58 0.03 -2.69 -4.05
N LEU A 59 0.76 -3.77 -3.76
CA LEU A 59 2.06 -4.06 -4.36
C LEU A 59 1.97 -4.12 -5.89
N ARG A 60 1.02 -4.87 -6.43
CA ARG A 60 0.86 -4.98 -7.89
C ARG A 60 0.46 -3.66 -8.53
N ALA A 61 -0.42 -2.89 -7.88
CA ALA A 61 -0.78 -1.54 -8.30
C ALA A 61 0.42 -0.58 -8.29
N PHE A 62 1.23 -0.62 -7.23
CA PHE A 62 2.44 0.20 -7.11
C PHE A 62 3.47 -0.17 -8.17
N ASN A 63 3.74 -1.46 -8.39
CA ASN A 63 4.67 -1.92 -9.43
C ASN A 63 4.20 -1.50 -10.84
N ALA A 64 2.89 -1.57 -11.09
CA ALA A 64 2.32 -1.10 -12.35
C ALA A 64 2.42 0.41 -12.54
N ALA A 65 2.17 1.20 -11.49
CA ALA A 65 2.22 2.67 -11.55
C ALA A 65 3.66 3.22 -11.63
N SER A 66 4.57 2.64 -10.84
CA SER A 66 5.99 3.05 -10.78
C SER A 66 6.83 2.48 -11.93
N GLY A 67 6.35 1.44 -12.62
CA GLY A 67 7.16 0.65 -13.56
C GLY A 67 8.29 -0.13 -12.89
N GLN A 68 8.33 -0.18 -11.56
CA GLN A 68 9.32 -0.92 -10.78
C GLN A 68 8.79 -2.30 -10.40
N ASN A 69 9.72 -3.19 -10.02
CA ASN A 69 9.36 -4.50 -9.47
C ASN A 69 9.90 -4.61 -8.05
N VAL A 70 9.25 -3.93 -7.11
CA VAL A 70 9.61 -3.99 -5.69
C VAL A 70 8.99 -5.20 -5.00
N ALA A 71 9.55 -5.60 -3.86
CA ALA A 71 9.01 -6.66 -3.02
C ALA A 71 8.01 -6.10 -2.00
N LEU A 72 7.17 -6.96 -1.43
CA LEU A 72 6.19 -6.57 -0.42
C LEU A 72 6.85 -5.93 0.82
N ASP A 73 8.01 -6.45 1.23
CA ASP A 73 8.79 -5.96 2.37
C ASP A 73 9.37 -4.55 2.13
N ALA A 74 9.47 -4.11 0.88
CA ALA A 74 9.88 -2.75 0.55
C ALA A 74 8.74 -1.74 0.73
N LEU A 75 7.48 -2.19 0.72
CA LEU A 75 6.29 -1.33 0.82
C LEU A 75 5.70 -1.30 2.24
N PHE A 76 5.91 -2.36 3.01
CA PHE A 76 5.27 -2.56 4.31
C PHE A 76 6.29 -3.03 5.35
N ASN A 77 6.29 -2.38 6.53
CA ASN A 77 7.23 -2.67 7.62
C ASN A 77 6.67 -3.63 8.69
N TYR A 78 5.38 -3.96 8.63
CA TYR A 78 4.75 -4.88 9.57
C TYR A 78 4.96 -6.35 9.16
N ARG A 79 5.32 -7.21 10.12
CA ARG A 79 5.46 -8.66 9.94
C ARG A 79 4.11 -9.39 10.04
#